data_AF-A0A353Q5I1-F1
#
_entry.id   AF-A0A353Q5I1-F1
#
_cell.length_a   1.000
_cell.length_b   1.000
_cell.length_c   1.000
_cell.angle_alpha   90.00
_cell.angle_beta   90.00
_cell.angle_gamma   90.00
#
_symmetry.space_group_name_H-M   'P 1'
#
loop_
_entity.id
_entity.type
_entity.pdbx_description
1 polymer ?
#
loop_
_entity_poly.entity_id
_entity_poly.type
_entity_poly.pdbx_seq_one_letter_code
_entity_poly.pdbx_strand_id
1 'polypeptide(L)'
;MDLNLISATLSGEDAEEVRKAFATINTKLPFLSTMQSAEVSGVFKVGNNYQPFLELAKEVVDTHPEILPAVFNAAEFDKDYSLYKTLQPVSLQAEEISEGLKKSVMAV
;
A
#
# COMPACT_ATOMS: atom_id res chain seq x y z
N MET A 1 -16.41 21.25 29.20
CA MET A 1 -15.17 20.59 28.74
C MET A 1 -14.95 21.09 27.33
N ASP A 2 -13.95 21.93 27.10
CA ASP A 2 -13.65 22.43 25.77
C ASP A 2 -13.04 21.29 24.94
N LEU A 3 -13.79 20.83 23.94
CA LEU A 3 -13.46 19.70 23.08
C LEU A 3 -12.59 20.13 21.88
N ASN A 4 -11.72 21.12 22.09
CA ASN A 4 -10.86 21.62 21.02
C ASN A 4 -9.62 20.71 20.93
N LEU A 5 -9.77 19.59 20.21
CA LEU A 5 -8.77 18.52 20.12
C LEU A 5 -7.63 18.84 19.14
N ILE A 6 -7.81 19.85 18.27
CA ILE A 6 -6.83 20.24 17.26
C ILE A 6 -6.71 21.77 17.21
N SER A 7 -5.59 22.29 17.68
CA SER A 7 -5.20 23.69 17.48
C SER A 7 -4.24 23.78 16.29
N ALA A 8 -4.75 23.54 15.08
CA ALA A 8 -3.98 23.62 13.84
C ALA A 8 -4.70 24.48 12.80
N THR A 9 -3.93 25.18 11.97
CA THR A 9 -4.42 25.93 10.81
C THR A 9 -3.70 25.43 9.57
N LEU A 10 -4.45 25.16 8.50
CA LEU A 10 -3.89 24.80 7.21
C LEU A 10 -3.98 26.01 6.28
N SER A 11 -2.84 26.52 5.81
CA SER A 11 -2.83 27.64 4.87
C SER A 11 -3.39 27.21 3.51
N GLY A 12 -3.87 28.17 2.71
CA GLY A 12 -4.35 27.88 1.36
C GLY A 12 -3.25 27.33 0.44
N GLU A 13 -2.00 27.76 0.64
CA GLU A 13 -0.83 27.29 -0.10
C GLU A 13 -0.51 25.82 0.24
N ASP A 14 -0.41 25.49 1.54
CA ASP A 14 -0.16 24.12 1.99
C ASP A 14 -1.28 23.17 1.53
N ALA A 15 -2.54 23.63 1.55
CA ALA A 15 -3.67 22.83 1.07
C ALA A 15 -3.57 22.51 -0.44
N GLU A 16 -3.09 23.45 -1.25
CA GLU A 16 -2.84 23.24 -2.68
C GLU A 16 -1.65 22.30 -2.93
N GLU A 17 -0.56 22.42 -2.16
CA GLU A 17 0.59 21.52 -2.27
C GLU A 17 0.21 20.08 -1.94
N VAL A 18 -0.56 19.88 -0.87
CA VAL A 18 -1.09 18.55 -0.50
C VAL A 18 -1.98 17.98 -1.62
N ARG A 19 -2.87 18.80 -2.21
CA ARG A 19 -3.68 18.38 -3.37
C ARG A 19 -2.82 17.95 -4.56
N LYS A 20 -1.76 18.69 -4.87
CA LYS A 20 -0.81 18.34 -5.95
C LYS A 20 -0.05 17.05 -5.67
N ALA A 21 0.32 16.79 -4.41
CA ALA A 21 0.94 15.54 -4.02
C ALA A 21 0.02 14.33 -4.29
N PHE A 22 -1.27 14.42 -3.93
CA PHE A 22 -2.24 13.37 -4.25
C PHE A 22 -2.42 13.16 -5.77
N ALA A 23 -2.46 14.24 -6.55
CA ALA A 23 -2.51 14.13 -8.01
C ALA A 23 -1.25 13.45 -8.59
N THR A 24 -0.09 13.73 -8.01
CA THR A 24 1.18 13.09 -8.40
C THR A 24 1.15 11.59 -8.09
N ILE A 25 0.66 11.19 -6.91
CA ILE A 25 0.49 9.77 -6.54
C ILE A 25 -0.38 9.04 -7.56
N ASN A 26 -1.55 9.60 -7.91
CA ASN A 26 -2.45 9.00 -8.90
C ASN A 26 -1.80 8.86 -10.29
N THR A 27 -0.97 9.82 -10.68
CA THR A 27 -0.24 9.79 -11.96
C THR A 27 0.86 8.73 -11.96
N LYS A 28 1.55 8.53 -10.84
CA LYS A 28 2.65 7.57 -10.70
C LYS A 28 2.17 6.14 -10.45
N LEU A 29 0.97 5.97 -9.90
CA LEU A 29 0.36 4.69 -9.58
C LEU A 29 -0.99 4.53 -10.31
N PRO A 30 -1.01 4.57 -11.66
CA PRO A 30 -2.25 4.58 -12.43
C PRO A 30 -3.10 3.32 -12.21
N PHE A 31 -2.47 2.21 -11.86
CA PHE A 31 -3.13 0.93 -11.58
C PHE A 31 -4.02 0.93 -10.32
N LEU A 32 -3.87 1.91 -9.42
CA LEU A 32 -4.77 2.05 -8.26
C LEU A 32 -6.22 2.32 -8.70
N SER A 33 -6.41 3.01 -9.82
CA SER A 33 -7.73 3.34 -10.36
C SER A 33 -8.38 2.20 -11.15
N THR A 34 -7.58 1.26 -11.64
CA THR A 34 -8.05 0.15 -12.48
C THR A 34 -8.46 -1.08 -11.67
N MET A 35 -8.07 -1.15 -10.40
CA MET A 35 -8.48 -2.23 -9.50
C MET A 35 -9.97 -2.10 -9.18
N GLN A 36 -10.82 -2.89 -9.82
CA GLN A 36 -12.23 -2.96 -9.44
C GLN A 36 -12.32 -3.64 -8.07
N SER A 37 -13.17 -3.14 -7.17
CA SER A 37 -13.32 -3.69 -5.81
C SER A 37 -13.67 -5.19 -5.79
N ALA A 38 -14.27 -5.70 -6.87
CA ALA A 38 -14.55 -7.12 -7.06
C ALA A 38 -13.26 -7.96 -7.27
N GLU A 39 -12.28 -7.44 -8.00
CA GLU A 39 -11.02 -8.14 -8.31
C GLU A 39 -10.16 -8.30 -7.04
N VAL A 40 -10.15 -7.29 -6.17
CA VAL A 40 -9.39 -7.32 -4.90
C VAL A 40 -10.02 -8.25 -3.86
N SER A 41 -11.33 -8.50 -3.93
CA SER A 41 -12.03 -9.36 -2.97
C SER A 41 -11.68 -10.85 -3.09
N GLY A 42 -11.30 -11.29 -4.29
CA GLY A 42 -10.88 -12.67 -4.58
C GLY A 42 -9.37 -12.90 -4.47
N VAL A 43 -8.57 -11.83 -4.42
CA VAL A 43 -7.12 -11.92 -4.19
C VAL A 43 -6.90 -12.19 -2.71
N PHE A 44 -6.18 -13.27 -2.40
CA PHE A 44 -5.72 -13.56 -1.04
C PHE A 44 -5.00 -12.32 -0.51
N LYS A 45 -5.61 -11.65 0.48
CA LYS A 45 -5.06 -10.42 1.04
C LYS A 45 -3.75 -10.77 1.73
N VAL A 46 -2.65 -10.50 1.07
CA VAL A 46 -1.35 -10.36 1.70
C VAL A 46 -1.40 -9.08 2.54
N GLY A 47 -2.16 -9.11 3.64
CA GLY A 47 -2.04 -8.11 4.68
C GLY A 47 -0.69 -8.24 5.38
N ASN A 48 -0.36 -7.30 6.26
CA ASN A 48 0.90 -7.25 7.00
C ASN A 48 1.31 -8.58 7.67
N ASN A 49 0.34 -9.43 8.01
CA ASN A 49 0.59 -10.74 8.64
C ASN A 49 1.26 -11.78 7.73
N TYR A 50 1.30 -11.56 6.41
CA TYR A 50 1.87 -12.51 5.45
C TYR A 50 3.28 -12.15 4.97
N GLN A 51 3.87 -11.06 5.45
CA GLN A 51 5.23 -10.69 5.08
C GLN A 51 6.25 -11.81 5.36
N PRO A 52 6.27 -12.45 6.57
CA PRO A 52 7.21 -13.54 6.83
C PRO A 52 7.00 -14.74 5.90
N PHE A 53 5.75 -14.99 5.51
CA PHE A 53 5.42 -16.07 4.57
C PHE A 53 5.92 -15.75 3.16
N LEU A 54 5.80 -14.51 2.68
CA LEU A 54 6.35 -14.10 1.40
C LEU A 54 7.87 -14.13 1.36
N GLU A 55 8.54 -13.75 2.45
CA GLU A 55 9.99 -13.83 2.57
C GLU A 55 10.47 -15.28 2.52
N LEU A 56 9.81 -16.18 3.26
CA LEU A 56 10.09 -17.61 3.19
C LEU A 56 9.81 -18.19 1.79
N ALA A 57 8.71 -17.79 1.15
CA ALA A 57 8.40 -18.23 -0.21
C ALA A 57 9.49 -17.80 -1.20
N LYS A 58 9.98 -16.57 -1.08
CA LYS A 58 11.10 -16.07 -1.90
C LYS A 58 12.38 -16.86 -1.64
N GLU A 59 12.71 -17.11 -0.37
CA GLU A 59 13.87 -17.95 0.00
C GLU A 59 13.78 -19.34 -0.62
N VAL A 60 12.61 -19.99 -0.54
CA VAL A 60 12.39 -21.32 -1.13
C VAL A 60 12.53 -21.29 -2.65
N VAL A 61 11.99 -20.27 -3.32
CA VAL A 61 12.11 -20.13 -4.78
C VAL A 61 13.57 -20.00 -5.20
N ASP A 62 14.39 -19.29 -4.42
CA ASP A 62 15.81 -19.06 -4.73
C ASP A 62 16.71 -20.25 -4.39
N THR A 63 16.45 -20.90 -3.26
CA THR A 63 17.35 -21.92 -2.70
C THR A 63 16.97 -23.36 -3.06
N HIS A 64 15.69 -23.59 -3.34
CA HIS A 64 15.13 -24.90 -3.63
C HIS A 64 14.26 -24.90 -4.91
N PRO A 65 14.77 -24.47 -6.07
CA PRO A 65 13.98 -24.46 -7.30
C PRO A 65 13.53 -25.86 -7.73
N GLU A 66 14.20 -26.93 -7.29
CA GLU A 66 13.88 -28.32 -7.60
C GLU A 66 12.58 -28.82 -6.97
N ILE A 67 12.10 -28.20 -5.88
CA ILE A 67 10.85 -28.60 -5.23
C ILE A 67 9.64 -27.87 -5.82
N LEU A 68 9.87 -26.89 -6.72
CA LEU A 68 8.81 -26.13 -7.34
C LEU A 68 8.13 -26.96 -8.44
N PRO A 69 6.80 -26.94 -8.54
CA PRO A 69 6.08 -27.58 -9.64
C PRO A 69 6.57 -27.06 -10.99
N ALA A 70 6.61 -27.90 -12.02
CA ALA A 70 7.03 -27.50 -13.38
C ALA A 70 6.14 -26.38 -13.99
N VAL A 71 4.92 -26.21 -13.48
CA VAL A 71 3.99 -25.15 -13.90
C VAL A 71 4.20 -23.82 -13.15
N PHE A 72 5.05 -23.79 -12.13
CA PHE A 72 5.32 -22.58 -11.35
C PHE A 72 6.21 -21.61 -12.15
N ASN A 73 5.77 -20.36 -12.26
CA ASN A 73 6.50 -19.32 -12.97
C ASN A 73 7.29 -18.45 -11.99
N ALA A 74 8.54 -18.85 -11.71
CA ALA A 74 9.42 -18.13 -10.80
C ALA A 74 9.70 -16.68 -11.23
N ALA A 75 9.82 -16.43 -12.55
CA ALA A 75 10.07 -15.10 -13.06
C ALA A 75 8.89 -14.14 -12.82
N GLU A 76 7.66 -14.64 -12.87
CA GLU A 76 6.48 -13.82 -12.56
C GLU A 76 6.35 -13.60 -11.05
N PHE A 77 6.59 -14.63 -10.24
CA PHE A 77 6.66 -14.50 -8.79
C PHE A 77 7.67 -13.44 -8.34
N ASP A 78 8.85 -13.39 -8.96
CA ASP A 78 9.88 -12.39 -8.63
C ASP A 78 9.44 -10.95 -8.94
N LYS A 79 8.68 -10.74 -10.02
CA LYS A 79 8.10 -9.42 -10.33
C LYS A 79 7.06 -9.04 -9.28
N ASP A 80 6.17 -9.95 -8.92
CA ASP A 80 5.12 -9.72 -7.92
C ASP A 80 5.73 -9.43 -6.54
N TYR A 81 6.73 -10.21 -6.13
CA TYR A 81 7.45 -10.01 -4.88
C TYR A 81 8.16 -8.66 -4.86
N SER A 82 8.83 -8.28 -5.95
CA SER A 82 9.51 -6.98 -6.06
C SER A 82 8.52 -5.81 -6.02
N LEU A 83 7.38 -5.95 -6.69
CA LEU A 83 6.30 -4.96 -6.64
C LEU A 83 5.73 -4.83 -5.22
N TYR A 84 5.48 -5.96 -4.53
CA TYR A 84 5.05 -5.97 -3.14
C TYR A 84 6.05 -5.25 -2.22
N LYS A 85 7.36 -5.55 -2.32
CA LYS A 85 8.39 -4.89 -1.51
C LYS A 85 8.44 -3.38 -1.72
N THR A 86 8.10 -2.91 -2.92
CA THR A 86 8.04 -1.49 -3.26
C THR A 86 6.75 -0.84 -2.74
N LEU A 87 5.62 -1.53 -2.85
CA LEU A 87 4.31 -1.00 -2.48
C LEU A 87 4.02 -1.03 -0.98
N GLN A 88 4.49 -2.04 -0.26
CA GLN A 88 4.24 -2.20 1.18
C GLN A 88 4.56 -0.93 1.98
N PRO A 89 5.77 -0.32 1.88
CA PRO A 89 6.09 0.85 2.70
C PRO A 89 5.29 2.08 2.30
N VAL A 90 5.00 2.24 1.00
CA VAL A 90 4.16 3.32 0.48
C VAL A 90 2.72 3.17 1.00
N SER A 91 2.21 1.94 1.06
CA SER A 91 0.88 1.64 1.59
C SER A 91 0.77 1.99 3.07
N LEU A 92 1.79 1.66 3.88
CA LEU A 92 1.80 2.00 5.31
C LEU A 92 1.78 3.52 5.54
N GLN A 93 2.60 4.27 4.80
CA GLN A 93 2.61 5.75 4.88
C GLN A 93 1.25 6.35 4.47
N ALA A 94 0.63 5.80 3.41
CA ALA A 94 -0.68 6.25 2.98
C ALA A 94 -1.77 5.96 4.02
N GLU A 95 -1.70 4.81 4.71
CA GLU A 95 -2.62 4.44 5.78
C GLU A 95 -2.51 5.40 6.98
N GLU A 96 -1.29 5.68 7.44
CA GLU A 96 -1.05 6.64 8.54
C GLU A 96 -1.61 8.03 8.23
N ILE A 97 -1.33 8.57 7.04
CA ILE A 97 -1.83 9.87 6.60
C ILE A 97 -3.36 9.85 6.50
N SER A 98 -3.94 8.82 5.88
CA SER A 98 -5.39 8.65 5.78
C SER A 98 -6.06 8.61 7.16
N GLU A 99 -5.49 7.87 8.10
CA GLU A 99 -6.01 7.78 9.47
C GLU A 99 -5.91 9.13 10.19
N GLY A 100 -4.78 9.82 10.09
CA GLY A 100 -4.58 11.16 10.65
C GLY A 100 -5.58 12.18 10.09
N LEU A 101 -5.79 12.19 8.78
CA LEU A 101 -6.79 13.05 8.13
C LEU A 101 -8.22 12.73 8.60
N LYS A 102 -8.59 11.45 8.66
CA LYS A 102 -9.91 11.01 9.15
C LYS A 102 -10.15 11.47 10.60
N LYS A 103 -9.20 11.22 11.48
CA LYS A 103 -9.27 11.66 12.89
C LYS A 103 -9.41 13.17 12.98
N SER A 104 -8.68 13.91 12.16
CA SER A 104 -8.70 15.37 12.17
C SER A 104 -10.04 15.93 11.71
N VAL A 105 -10.61 15.38 10.63
CA VAL A 105 -11.94 15.79 10.14
C VAL A 105 -13.05 15.47 11.16
N MET A 106 -12.93 14.38 11.91
CA MET A 106 -13.90 14.03 12.96
C MET A 106 -13.78 14.88 14.23
N ALA A 107 -12.62 15.47 14.47
CA ALA A 107 -12.28 16.18 15.71
C ALA A 107 -12.44 17.71 15.63
N VAL A 108 -12.68 18.24 14.43
CA VAL A 108 -13.01 19.66 14.15
C VAL A 108 -14.52 19.85 14.16
#